data_AF-A0A259SD74-F1
#
_entry.id   AF-A0A259SD74-F1
#
_cell.length_a   1.000
_cell.length_b   1.000
_cell.length_c   1.000
_cell.angle_alpha   90.00
_cell.angle_beta   90.00
_cell.angle_gamma   90.00
#
_symmetry.space_group_name_H-M   'P 1'
#
loop_
_entity.id
_entity.type
_entity.pdbx_description
1 polymer ?
#
loop_
_entity_poly.entity_id
_entity_poly.type
_entity_poly.pdbx_seq_one_letter_code
_entity_poly.pdbx_strand_id
1 'polypeptide(L)'
;MFGRIGHFSNWTNGVCPPRWPAFRPTISLQRGSAGAIRFLIGPEWRDWVRIDHFRGLAAYWSIPAQCDTAIDGRWVEAPGAALLTALSEAFGGDLPIIAEDLGVITEDVTALRKAFGMPGMLILQFAFDSDDDNPYLPANHHADSVVYTGTHDNDTTLGWWQSLSPDAQAHMYDVLAQQLNLSSSEPMPMALLRAAMASVAQLA
;
A
#
# COMPACT_ATOMS: atom_id res chain seq x y z
N MET A 1 -18.89 -11.36 -3.24
CA MET A 1 -18.35 -11.25 -4.61
C MET A 1 -17.43 -10.04 -4.59
N PHE A 2 -16.14 -10.26 -4.36
CA PHE A 2 -15.16 -9.20 -4.10
C PHE A 2 -14.80 -8.49 -5.41
N GLY A 3 -15.00 -7.16 -5.46
CA GLY A 3 -14.60 -6.32 -6.58
C GLY A 3 -13.15 -5.86 -6.41
N ARG A 4 -12.38 -5.90 -7.50
CA ARG A 4 -10.99 -5.41 -7.57
C ARG A 4 -10.93 -3.90 -7.39
N ILE A 5 -9.97 -3.43 -6.61
CA ILE A 5 -9.60 -2.01 -6.49
C ILE A 5 -8.44 -1.78 -7.47
N GLY A 6 -8.55 -0.74 -8.30
CA GLY A 6 -7.57 -0.46 -9.36
C GLY A 6 -6.41 0.41 -8.87
N HIS A 7 -5.19 0.03 -9.25
CA HIS A 7 -3.96 0.79 -9.07
C HIS A 7 -4.01 2.21 -9.68
N PHE A 8 -3.34 3.17 -9.03
CA PHE A 8 -3.20 4.55 -9.48
C PHE A 8 -2.46 4.71 -10.82
N SER A 9 -1.74 3.70 -11.29
CA SER A 9 -1.07 3.70 -12.60
C SER A 9 -2.02 3.61 -13.81
N ASN A 10 -3.31 3.32 -13.61
CA ASN A 10 -4.27 3.15 -14.70
C ASN A 10 -5.21 4.35 -14.93
N TRP A 11 -5.02 5.47 -14.22
CA TRP A 11 -5.88 6.66 -14.36
C TRP A 11 -5.60 7.47 -15.63
N THR A 12 -4.50 7.17 -16.34
CA THR A 12 -4.19 7.73 -17.67
C THR A 12 -5.07 7.15 -18.79
N ASN A 13 -5.80 6.06 -18.54
CA ASN A 13 -6.62 5.37 -19.55
C ASN A 13 -8.09 5.81 -19.58
N GLY A 14 -8.49 6.85 -18.83
CA GLY A 14 -9.75 7.56 -19.06
C GLY A 14 -11.05 6.81 -18.73
N VAL A 15 -11.00 5.71 -17.96
CA VAL A 15 -12.21 4.96 -17.58
C VAL A 15 -12.46 5.06 -16.07
N CYS A 16 -13.63 5.57 -15.69
CA CYS A 16 -14.07 5.66 -14.31
C CYS A 16 -14.34 4.24 -13.73
N PRO A 17 -13.91 3.92 -12.49
CA PRO A 17 -14.27 2.66 -11.83
C PRO A 17 -15.79 2.54 -11.64
N PRO A 18 -16.32 1.33 -11.41
CA PRO A 18 -17.75 1.11 -11.18
C PRO A 18 -18.33 2.09 -10.14
N ARG A 19 -19.57 2.55 -10.37
CA ARG A 19 -20.24 3.60 -9.59
C ARG A 19 -20.47 3.17 -8.14
N TRP A 20 -19.50 3.40 -7.27
CA TRP A 20 -19.63 3.26 -5.82
C TRP A 20 -19.87 4.63 -5.19
N PRO A 21 -20.78 4.74 -4.20
CA PRO A 21 -20.95 5.99 -3.48
C PRO A 21 -19.66 6.31 -2.71
N ALA A 22 -19.17 7.55 -2.85
CA ALA A 22 -18.10 8.05 -1.99
C ALA A 22 -18.53 8.01 -0.52
N PHE A 23 -17.56 7.80 0.37
CA PHE A 23 -17.78 7.83 1.82
C PHE A 23 -18.46 9.15 2.22
N ARG A 24 -19.53 9.07 3.01
CA ARG A 24 -20.20 10.24 3.57
C ARG A 24 -19.65 10.51 4.97
N PRO A 25 -18.86 11.60 5.17
CA PRO A 25 -18.21 11.87 6.45
C PRO A 25 -19.18 12.15 7.61
N THR A 26 -20.48 12.32 7.33
CA THR A 26 -21.52 12.58 8.33
C THR A 26 -22.07 11.31 9.00
N ILE A 27 -21.51 10.12 8.75
CA ILE A 27 -21.84 8.95 9.56
C ILE A 27 -21.29 9.19 10.96
N SER A 28 -22.16 9.67 11.85
CA SER A 28 -21.91 9.61 13.29
C SER A 28 -21.62 8.15 13.63
N LEU A 29 -20.47 7.88 14.25
CA LEU A 29 -20.18 6.61 14.91
C LEU A 29 -21.21 6.43 16.04
N GLN A 30 -22.43 6.04 15.70
CA GLN A 30 -23.47 5.74 16.69
C GLN A 30 -23.08 4.45 17.41
N ARG A 31 -23.48 4.32 18.68
CA ARG A 31 -23.17 3.17 19.56
C ARG A 31 -23.54 1.77 19.01
N GLY A 32 -24.09 1.64 17.80
CA GLY A 32 -24.32 0.38 17.08
C GLY A 32 -23.27 0.02 16.00
N SER A 33 -22.38 0.93 15.58
CA SER A 33 -21.36 0.62 14.55
C SER A 33 -20.18 -0.20 15.08
N ALA A 34 -20.00 -0.27 16.40
CA ALA A 34 -18.95 -1.05 17.05
C ALA A 34 -19.01 -2.55 16.68
N GLY A 35 -20.21 -3.12 16.51
CA GLY A 35 -20.37 -4.53 16.11
C GLY A 35 -19.92 -4.81 14.67
N ALA A 36 -20.22 -3.91 13.74
CA ALA A 36 -19.80 -4.05 12.34
C ALA A 36 -18.28 -3.82 12.18
N ILE A 37 -17.74 -2.84 12.91
CA ILE A 37 -16.31 -2.58 12.97
C ILE A 37 -15.56 -3.77 13.57
N ARG A 38 -16.06 -4.34 14.67
CA ARG A 38 -15.49 -5.54 15.29
C ARG A 38 -15.50 -6.73 14.37
N PHE A 39 -16.57 -6.95 13.61
CA PHE A 39 -16.58 -8.01 12.60
C PHE A 39 -15.53 -7.81 11.48
N LEU A 40 -15.23 -6.57 11.11
CA LEU A 40 -14.32 -6.27 10.01
C LEU A 40 -12.84 -6.37 10.40
N ILE A 41 -12.48 -5.91 11.60
CA ILE A 41 -11.07 -5.86 12.06
C ILE A 41 -10.80 -6.58 13.37
N GLY A 42 -11.76 -7.34 13.87
CA GLY A 42 -11.63 -8.08 15.11
C GLY A 42 -10.74 -9.32 15.00
N PRO A 43 -10.10 -9.70 16.12
CA PRO A 43 -9.13 -10.79 16.15
C PRO A 43 -9.75 -12.16 15.90
N GLU A 44 -11.08 -12.28 15.89
CA GLU A 44 -11.76 -13.56 15.70
C GLU A 44 -11.53 -14.19 14.31
N TRP A 45 -11.20 -13.38 13.29
CA TRP A 45 -11.01 -13.86 11.91
C TRP A 45 -9.61 -13.60 11.36
N ARG A 46 -8.85 -12.65 11.95
CA ARG A 46 -7.61 -12.11 11.40
C ARG A 46 -6.72 -11.57 12.52
N ASP A 47 -5.42 -11.82 12.45
CA ASP A 47 -4.45 -11.18 13.34
C ASP A 47 -4.06 -9.78 12.87
N TRP A 48 -4.03 -9.56 11.55
CA TRP A 48 -3.72 -8.29 10.91
C TRP A 48 -4.72 -7.96 9.80
N VAL A 49 -4.97 -6.66 9.61
CA VAL A 49 -5.82 -6.16 8.51
C VAL A 49 -5.05 -5.14 7.68
N ARG A 50 -4.89 -5.41 6.39
CA ARG A 50 -4.43 -4.40 5.45
C ARG A 50 -5.60 -3.47 5.09
N ILE A 51 -5.46 -2.17 5.34
CA ILE A 51 -6.41 -1.18 4.80
C ILE A 51 -5.90 -0.77 3.42
N ASP A 52 -6.65 -1.18 2.41
CA ASP A 52 -6.47 -0.77 1.03
C ASP A 52 -6.76 0.74 0.89
N HIS A 53 -5.95 1.42 0.09
CA HIS A 53 -6.02 2.85 -0.17
C HIS A 53 -6.03 3.70 1.10
N PHE A 54 -5.10 3.42 2.02
CA PHE A 54 -5.02 4.08 3.33
C PHE A 54 -5.03 5.61 3.23
N ARG A 55 -4.41 6.15 2.17
CA ARG A 55 -4.36 7.60 1.89
C ARG A 55 -5.74 8.27 1.81
N GLY A 56 -6.79 7.51 1.48
CA GLY A 56 -8.18 7.94 1.50
C GLY A 56 -8.70 8.34 2.88
N LEU A 57 -8.04 7.90 3.97
CA LEU A 57 -8.34 8.31 5.34
C LEU A 57 -7.83 9.73 5.65
N ALA A 58 -6.79 10.20 4.98
CA ALA A 58 -6.37 11.60 5.06
C ALA A 58 -7.20 12.46 4.10
N ALA A 59 -7.22 12.09 2.83
CA ALA A 59 -8.06 12.72 1.82
C ALA A 59 -8.35 11.76 0.66
N TYR A 60 -9.56 11.85 0.10
CA TYR A 60 -10.00 11.04 -1.03
C TYR A 60 -10.32 11.89 -2.25
N TRP A 61 -10.09 11.33 -3.44
CA TRP A 61 -10.46 11.96 -4.71
C TRP A 61 -11.96 11.77 -4.97
N SER A 62 -12.72 12.86 -4.98
CA SER A 62 -14.16 12.86 -5.18
C SER A 62 -14.51 13.33 -6.59
N ILE A 63 -15.16 12.44 -7.36
CA ILE A 63 -15.56 12.72 -8.74
C ILE A 63 -17.09 12.85 -8.78
N PRO A 64 -17.65 13.90 -9.43
CA PRO A 64 -19.08 13.99 -9.67
C PRO A 64 -19.59 12.78 -10.45
N ALA A 65 -20.73 12.20 -10.03
CA ALA A 65 -21.24 10.95 -10.59
C ALA A 65 -21.60 11.03 -12.09
N GLN A 66 -21.73 12.24 -12.63
CA GLN A 66 -21.99 12.50 -14.04
C GLN A 66 -20.73 12.54 -14.92
N CYS A 67 -19.53 12.55 -14.35
CA CYS A 67 -18.29 12.61 -15.13
C CYS A 67 -17.98 11.24 -15.75
N ASP A 68 -17.60 11.23 -17.02
CA ASP A 68 -17.19 10.02 -17.75
C ASP A 68 -15.78 9.56 -17.37
N THR A 69 -14.95 10.51 -16.93
CA THR A 69 -13.56 10.27 -16.50
C THR A 69 -13.33 10.79 -15.09
N ALA A 70 -12.18 10.43 -14.54
CA ALA A 70 -11.75 10.86 -13.22
C ALA A 70 -11.06 12.23 -13.17
N ILE A 71 -10.83 12.85 -14.33
CA ILE A 71 -10.01 14.06 -14.45
C ILE A 71 -10.64 15.22 -13.65
N ASP A 72 -11.96 15.39 -13.75
CA ASP A 72 -12.70 16.51 -13.15
C ASP A 72 -13.12 16.27 -11.69
N GLY A 73 -12.26 15.62 -10.91
CA GLY A 73 -12.47 15.41 -9.48
C GLY A 73 -11.88 16.51 -8.60
N ARG A 74 -11.99 16.32 -7.28
CA ARG A 74 -11.33 17.15 -6.27
C ARG A 74 -10.92 16.34 -5.06
N TRP A 75 -9.84 16.73 -4.40
CA TRP A 75 -9.49 16.19 -3.09
C TRP A 75 -10.48 16.69 -2.03
N VAL A 76 -10.94 15.77 -1.19
CA VAL A 76 -11.82 16.05 -0.04
C VAL A 76 -11.17 15.44 1.19
N GLU A 77 -10.96 16.25 2.23
CA GLU A 77 -10.42 15.79 3.51
C GLU A 77 -11.36 14.76 4.16
N ALA A 78 -10.76 13.70 4.69
CA ALA A 78 -11.46 12.66 5.42
C ALA A 78 -11.16 12.76 6.92
N PRO A 79 -12.11 12.38 7.79
CA PRO A 79 -11.91 12.37 9.24
C PRO A 79 -11.14 11.12 9.70
N GLY A 80 -10.02 10.77 9.03
CA GLY A 80 -9.28 9.54 9.29
C GLY A 80 -8.76 9.42 10.71
N ALA A 81 -8.19 10.49 11.28
CA ALA A 81 -7.72 10.49 12.66
C ALA A 81 -8.86 10.21 13.65
N ALA A 82 -10.02 10.84 13.48
CA ALA A 82 -11.17 10.60 14.34
C ALA A 82 -11.69 9.16 14.23
N LEU A 83 -11.69 8.59 13.02
CA LEU A 83 -12.01 7.17 12.82
C LEU A 83 -11.01 6.27 13.54
N LEU A 84 -9.72 6.44 13.29
CA LEU A 84 -8.66 5.59 13.86
C LEU A 84 -8.59 5.71 15.39
N THR A 85 -8.81 6.89 15.97
CA THR A 85 -8.94 7.06 17.42
C THR A 85 -10.11 6.25 17.97
N ALA A 86 -11.30 6.35 17.35
CA ALA A 86 -12.47 5.60 17.81
C ALA A 86 -12.27 4.07 17.67
N LEU A 87 -11.54 3.63 16.64
CA LEU A 87 -11.13 2.23 16.51
C LEU A 87 -10.18 1.85 17.64
N SER A 88 -9.10 2.60 17.86
CA SER A 88 -8.12 2.33 18.90
C SER A 88 -8.76 2.23 20.29
N GLU A 89 -9.67 3.14 20.61
CA GLU A 89 -10.46 3.10 21.86
C GLU A 89 -11.34 1.85 21.96
N ALA A 90 -11.97 1.44 20.85
CA ALA A 90 -12.86 0.27 20.82
C ALA A 90 -12.11 -1.06 20.94
N PHE A 91 -10.86 -1.14 20.46
CA PHE A 91 -10.02 -2.35 20.51
C PHE A 91 -9.00 -2.35 21.66
N GLY A 92 -8.95 -1.28 22.45
CA GLY A 92 -8.14 -1.20 23.66
C GLY A 92 -6.67 -0.87 23.42
N GLY A 93 -6.34 -0.15 22.35
CA GLY A 93 -4.99 0.34 22.08
C GLY A 93 -4.58 0.18 20.61
N ASP A 94 -3.41 -0.41 20.40
CA ASP A 94 -2.79 -0.54 19.09
C ASP A 94 -3.68 -1.30 18.10
N LEU A 95 -3.72 -0.79 16.88
CA LEU A 95 -4.51 -1.37 15.81
C LEU A 95 -3.61 -2.28 14.97
N PRO A 96 -3.96 -3.57 14.77
CA PRO A 96 -3.17 -4.47 13.93
C PRO A 96 -3.44 -4.21 12.45
N ILE A 97 -3.13 -2.99 12.01
CA ILE A 97 -3.43 -2.49 10.67
C ILE A 97 -2.14 -2.27 9.90
N ILE A 98 -2.07 -2.83 8.68
CA ILE A 98 -1.05 -2.49 7.69
C ILE A 98 -1.67 -1.43 6.76
N ALA A 99 -1.00 -0.29 6.60
CA ALA A 99 -1.43 0.76 5.70
C ALA A 99 -0.93 0.45 4.28
N GLU A 100 -1.84 0.27 3.32
CA GLU A 100 -1.48 0.32 1.90
C GLU A 100 -1.25 1.79 1.52
N ASP A 101 0.02 2.19 1.48
CA ASP A 101 0.50 3.53 1.17
C ASP A 101 1.35 3.57 -0.10
N LEU A 102 0.89 2.92 -1.18
CA LEU A 102 1.60 2.93 -2.46
C LEU A 102 1.20 4.12 -3.35
N GLY A 103 2.10 4.47 -4.27
CA GLY A 103 1.88 5.57 -5.24
C GLY A 103 2.30 6.94 -4.70
N VAL A 104 1.61 8.00 -5.14
CA VAL A 104 1.93 9.38 -4.73
C VAL A 104 1.33 9.68 -3.36
N ILE A 105 2.19 9.60 -2.33
CA ILE A 105 1.83 9.82 -0.93
C ILE A 105 2.27 11.20 -0.46
N THR A 106 1.37 11.87 0.25
CA THR A 106 1.56 13.21 0.81
C THR A 106 1.93 13.12 2.29
N GLU A 107 2.57 14.17 2.83
CA GLU A 107 3.09 14.16 4.21
C GLU A 107 1.99 13.92 5.27
N ASP A 108 0.79 14.42 5.04
CA ASP A 108 -0.39 14.20 5.89
C ASP A 108 -0.77 12.71 6.01
N VAL A 109 -0.64 11.94 4.94
CA VAL A 109 -0.87 10.49 4.93
C VAL A 109 0.19 9.78 5.76
N THR A 110 1.47 10.12 5.55
CA THR A 110 2.58 9.56 6.33
C THR A 110 2.47 9.92 7.81
N ALA A 111 2.10 11.17 8.13
CA ALA A 111 1.88 11.62 9.50
C ALA A 111 0.72 10.87 10.16
N LEU A 112 -0.40 10.68 9.45
CA LEU A 112 -1.53 9.90 9.95
C LEU A 112 -1.13 8.44 10.22
N ARG A 113 -0.43 7.78 9.28
CA ARG A 113 0.07 6.41 9.45
C ARG A 113 0.94 6.28 10.71
N LYS A 114 1.94 7.16 10.83
CA LYS A 114 2.90 7.14 11.94
C LYS A 114 2.26 7.46 13.28
N ALA A 115 1.29 8.37 13.32
CA ALA A 115 0.58 8.72 14.56
C ALA A 115 -0.17 7.53 15.18
N PHE A 116 -0.56 6.54 14.37
CA PHE A 116 -1.22 5.32 14.83
C PHE A 116 -0.33 4.07 14.76
N GLY A 117 1.00 4.24 14.56
CA GLY A 117 1.97 3.15 14.61
C GLY A 117 1.81 2.08 13.52
N MET A 118 1.15 2.40 12.41
CA MET A 118 0.83 1.41 11.37
C MET A 118 2.03 1.22 10.42
N PRO A 119 2.49 -0.01 10.15
CA PRO A 119 3.50 -0.23 9.12
C PRO A 119 2.96 0.10 7.72
N GLY A 120 3.80 0.73 6.89
CA GLY A 120 3.54 0.94 5.46
C GLY A 120 3.91 -0.29 4.61
N MET A 121 3.82 -0.17 3.30
CA MET A 121 4.15 -1.24 2.36
C MET A 121 5.34 -0.91 1.46
N LEU A 122 6.25 -1.87 1.28
CA LEU A 122 7.38 -1.78 0.37
C LEU A 122 7.27 -2.88 -0.70
N ILE A 123 7.35 -2.52 -1.98
CA ILE A 123 7.19 -3.46 -3.10
C ILE A 123 8.49 -3.51 -3.92
N LEU A 124 9.23 -4.60 -3.82
CA LEU A 124 10.53 -4.72 -4.49
C LEU A 124 10.44 -4.63 -6.03
N GLN A 125 9.33 -5.07 -6.64
CA GLN A 125 9.12 -4.90 -8.09
C GLN A 125 9.10 -3.42 -8.54
N PHE A 126 8.94 -2.46 -7.63
CA PHE A 126 8.97 -1.03 -7.91
C PHE A 126 10.32 -0.38 -7.58
N ALA A 127 11.33 -1.15 -7.17
CA ALA A 127 12.57 -0.61 -6.62
C ALA A 127 13.63 -0.20 -7.65
N PHE A 128 13.54 -0.72 -8.87
CA PHE A 128 14.68 -0.72 -9.82
C PHE A 128 14.42 0.07 -11.10
N ASP A 129 13.42 0.96 -11.10
CA ASP A 129 13.00 1.75 -12.27
C ASP A 129 13.27 3.25 -12.13
N SER A 130 13.96 3.66 -11.06
CA SER A 130 14.20 5.06 -10.70
C SER A 130 15.47 5.21 -9.86
N ASP A 131 15.73 6.43 -9.42
CA ASP A 131 16.95 6.92 -8.78
C ASP A 131 17.21 6.27 -7.40
N ASP A 132 18.42 6.49 -6.85
CA ASP A 132 18.85 5.93 -5.56
C ASP A 132 17.99 6.35 -4.35
N ASP A 133 17.14 7.38 -4.51
CA ASP A 133 16.17 7.84 -3.51
C ASP A 133 14.85 7.05 -3.54
N ASN A 134 14.70 6.04 -4.41
CA ASN A 134 13.48 5.23 -4.49
C ASN A 134 13.23 4.51 -3.15
N PRO A 135 12.07 4.74 -2.49
CA PRO A 135 11.79 4.19 -1.17
C PRO A 135 11.71 2.65 -1.15
N TYR A 136 11.50 2.02 -2.31
CA TYR A 136 11.39 0.57 -2.45
C TYR A 136 12.75 -0.13 -2.59
N LEU A 137 13.86 0.62 -2.68
CA LEU A 137 15.20 0.05 -2.65
C LEU A 137 15.52 -0.54 -1.26
N PRO A 138 16.14 -1.73 -1.17
CA PRO A 138 16.47 -2.37 0.11
C PRO A 138 17.19 -1.47 1.12
N ALA A 139 18.12 -0.62 0.66
CA ALA A 139 18.85 0.32 1.51
C ALA A 139 17.96 1.44 2.11
N ASN A 140 16.81 1.74 1.50
CA ASN A 140 15.87 2.79 1.90
C ASN A 140 14.70 2.24 2.72
N HIS A 141 14.66 0.92 2.96
CA HIS A 141 13.66 0.30 3.80
C HIS A 141 13.74 0.79 5.25
N HIS A 142 12.60 0.83 5.91
CA HIS A 142 12.46 1.28 7.29
C HIS A 142 11.73 0.23 8.13
N ALA A 143 12.02 0.17 9.43
CA ALA A 143 11.45 -0.85 10.30
C ALA A 143 9.92 -0.76 10.39
N ASP A 144 9.32 0.43 10.27
CA ASP A 144 7.86 0.64 10.25
C ASP A 144 7.22 0.28 8.89
N SER A 145 7.54 -0.89 8.35
CA SER A 145 7.03 -1.36 7.05
C SER A 145 6.87 -2.88 6.99
N VAL A 146 6.12 -3.32 5.97
CA VAL A 146 6.04 -4.70 5.48
C VAL A 146 6.56 -4.73 4.05
N VAL A 147 7.57 -5.56 3.78
CA VAL A 147 8.13 -5.73 2.44
C VAL A 147 7.44 -6.88 1.71
N TYR A 148 7.24 -6.71 0.41
CA TYR A 148 6.72 -7.73 -0.49
C TYR A 148 7.60 -7.80 -1.72
N THR A 149 7.75 -8.98 -2.31
CA THR A 149 8.31 -9.04 -3.67
C THR A 149 7.36 -8.36 -4.65
N GLY A 150 6.06 -8.62 -4.52
CA GLY A 150 4.96 -8.06 -5.30
C GLY A 150 3.63 -8.35 -4.60
N THR A 151 2.58 -7.63 -4.96
CA THR A 151 1.22 -7.86 -4.46
C THR A 151 0.39 -8.69 -5.45
N HIS A 152 -0.88 -8.94 -5.11
CA HIS A 152 -1.84 -9.55 -6.04
C HIS A 152 -2.17 -8.72 -7.29
N ASP A 153 -1.82 -7.43 -7.31
CA ASP A 153 -2.01 -6.56 -8.47
C ASP A 153 -0.80 -6.57 -9.41
N ASN A 154 0.29 -7.19 -8.98
CA ASN A 154 1.51 -7.35 -9.75
C ASN A 154 1.53 -8.70 -10.50
N ASP A 155 2.34 -8.79 -11.55
CA ASP A 155 2.69 -10.12 -12.09
C ASP A 155 3.49 -10.89 -11.02
N THR A 156 3.50 -12.21 -11.17
CA THR A 156 4.42 -13.07 -10.44
C THR A 156 5.84 -12.55 -10.60
N THR A 157 6.66 -12.69 -9.55
CA THR A 157 8.05 -12.20 -9.55
C THR A 157 8.87 -12.70 -10.74
N LEU A 158 8.64 -13.94 -11.18
CA LEU A 158 9.30 -14.49 -12.36
C LEU A 158 8.76 -13.87 -13.67
N GLY A 159 7.44 -13.72 -13.80
CA GLY A 159 6.80 -13.10 -14.96
C GLY A 159 7.21 -11.64 -15.15
N TRP A 160 7.19 -10.86 -14.05
CA TRP A 160 7.69 -9.49 -14.02
C TRP A 160 9.15 -9.42 -14.50
N TRP A 161 10.05 -10.24 -13.95
CA TRP A 161 11.45 -10.24 -14.34
C TRP A 161 11.66 -10.57 -15.82
N GLN A 162 10.93 -11.57 -16.34
CA GLN A 162 11.00 -11.94 -17.76
C GLN A 162 10.50 -10.84 -18.70
N SER A 163 9.65 -9.93 -18.20
CA SER A 163 9.16 -8.79 -18.98
C SER A 163 10.14 -7.63 -19.05
N LEU A 164 11.16 -7.59 -18.18
CA LEU A 164 12.16 -6.52 -18.14
C LEU A 164 13.12 -6.58 -19.33
N SER A 165 13.66 -5.42 -19.71
CA SER A 165 14.76 -5.37 -20.67
C SER A 165 16.04 -5.99 -20.07
N PRO A 166 16.98 -6.48 -20.89
CA PRO A 166 18.27 -6.98 -20.41
C PRO A 166 19.02 -5.95 -19.55
N ASP A 167 18.96 -4.67 -19.90
CA ASP A 167 19.60 -3.59 -19.14
C ASP A 167 18.94 -3.40 -17.76
N ALA A 168 17.61 -3.46 -17.67
CA ALA A 168 16.89 -3.39 -16.40
C ALA A 168 17.17 -4.62 -15.51
N GLN A 169 17.29 -5.82 -16.11
CA GLN A 169 17.70 -7.01 -15.36
C GLN A 169 19.13 -6.89 -14.81
N ALA A 170 20.06 -6.40 -15.62
CA ALA A 170 21.45 -6.19 -15.20
C ALA A 170 21.53 -5.14 -14.07
N HIS A 171 20.84 -4.00 -14.24
CA HIS A 171 20.77 -2.95 -13.22
C HIS A 171 20.22 -3.46 -11.89
N MET A 172 19.13 -4.24 -11.89
CA MET A 172 18.59 -4.86 -10.68
C MET A 172 19.65 -5.71 -9.96
N TYR A 173 20.38 -6.57 -10.69
CA TYR A 173 21.43 -7.39 -10.09
C TYR A 173 22.62 -6.57 -9.60
N ASP A 174 22.98 -5.47 -10.27
CA ASP A 174 24.03 -4.57 -9.80
C ASP A 174 23.63 -3.89 -8.48
N VAL A 175 22.37 -3.47 -8.35
CA VAL A 175 21.82 -2.90 -7.10
C VAL A 175 21.83 -3.93 -5.98
N LEU A 176 21.31 -5.15 -6.22
CA LEU A 176 21.31 -6.24 -5.23
C LEU A 176 22.73 -6.69 -4.85
N ALA A 177 23.62 -6.72 -5.85
CA ALA A 177 25.08 -6.57 -5.80
C ALA A 177 25.56 -5.72 -4.63
N GLN A 178 25.37 -4.42 -4.82
CA GLN A 178 25.96 -3.37 -4.01
C GLN A 178 25.32 -3.27 -2.62
N GLN A 179 24.00 -3.44 -2.52
CA GLN A 179 23.27 -3.21 -1.28
C GLN A 179 23.23 -4.45 -0.37
N LEU A 180 23.17 -5.65 -0.95
CA LEU A 180 22.91 -6.88 -0.20
C LEU A 180 23.97 -7.98 -0.42
N ASN A 181 25.00 -7.71 -1.22
CA ASN A 181 26.05 -8.69 -1.58
C ASN A 181 25.45 -9.98 -2.18
N LEU A 182 24.38 -9.85 -2.96
CA LEU A 182 23.72 -10.97 -3.63
C LEU A 182 24.35 -11.25 -4.98
N SER A 183 24.73 -12.50 -5.25
CA SER A 183 25.32 -12.89 -6.54
C SER A 183 24.38 -12.59 -7.71
N SER A 184 24.92 -12.06 -8.81
CA SER A 184 24.20 -11.94 -10.09
C SER A 184 23.82 -13.30 -10.71
N SER A 185 24.35 -14.39 -10.17
CA SER A 185 23.97 -15.76 -10.53
C SER A 185 22.77 -16.31 -9.75
N GLU A 186 22.24 -15.56 -8.78
CA GLU A 186 21.07 -16.01 -7.99
C GLU A 186 19.85 -16.10 -8.93
N PRO A 187 19.17 -17.26 -9.03
CA PRO A 187 18.07 -17.41 -9.99
C PRO A 187 16.83 -16.62 -9.55
N MET A 188 16.03 -16.15 -10.50
CA MET A 188 14.69 -15.62 -10.18
C MET A 188 13.70 -16.77 -9.92
N PRO A 189 12.80 -16.65 -8.93
CA PRO A 189 12.52 -15.47 -8.09
C PRO A 189 13.35 -15.37 -6.80
N MET A 190 14.36 -16.22 -6.58
CA MET A 190 15.11 -16.30 -5.32
C MET A 190 15.88 -15.02 -4.98
N ALA A 191 16.39 -14.29 -5.97
CA ALA A 191 17.07 -13.01 -5.72
C ALA A 191 16.16 -12.01 -4.97
N LEU A 192 14.91 -11.84 -5.41
CA LEU A 192 13.95 -10.96 -4.72
C LEU A 192 13.43 -11.53 -3.41
N LEU A 193 13.28 -12.85 -3.28
CA LEU A 193 12.93 -13.47 -1.99
C LEU A 193 14.03 -13.22 -0.96
N ARG A 194 15.31 -13.36 -1.33
CA ARG A 194 16.43 -13.05 -0.45
C ARG A 194 16.51 -11.58 -0.11
N ALA A 195 16.22 -10.70 -1.07
CA ALA A 195 16.16 -9.27 -0.82
C ALA A 195 15.06 -8.90 0.19
N ALA A 196 13.87 -9.49 0.07
CA ALA A 196 12.78 -9.30 1.03
C ALA A 196 13.19 -9.81 2.43
N MET A 197 13.76 -11.02 2.52
CA MET A 197 14.20 -11.60 3.79
C MET A 197 15.39 -10.89 4.44
N ALA A 198 16.18 -10.14 3.66
CA ALA A 198 17.30 -9.32 4.16
C ALA A 198 16.87 -7.89 4.57
N SER A 199 15.61 -7.52 4.31
CA SER A 199 15.05 -6.22 4.65
C SER A 199 15.06 -5.96 6.16
N VAL A 200 15.15 -4.68 6.54
CA VAL A 200 14.93 -4.22 7.92
C VAL A 200 13.44 -4.09 8.29
N ALA A 201 12.53 -4.32 7.34
CA ALA A 201 11.09 -4.31 7.54
C ALA A 201 10.66 -5.29 8.64
N GLN A 202 9.56 -4.99 9.34
CA GLN A 202 9.02 -5.84 10.40
C GLN A 202 8.53 -7.20 9.90
N LEU A 203 8.08 -7.27 8.64
CA LEU A 203 7.54 -8.47 8.02
C LEU A 203 7.94 -8.50 6.53
N ALA A 204 8.17 -9.71 6.02
CA ALA A 204 8.53 -10.02 4.63
C ALA A 204 7.71 -11.21 4.11
#